data_AF-A0A0Z8VXI5-F1
#
_entry.id   AF-A0A0Z8VXI5-F1
#
_cell.length_a   1.000
_cell.length_b   1.000
_cell.length_c   1.000
_cell.angle_alpha   90.00
_cell.angle_beta   90.00
_cell.angle_gamma   90.00
#
_symmetry.space_group_name_H-M   'P 1'
#
loop_
_entity.id
_entity.type
_entity.pdbx_description
1 polymer ?
#
loop_
_entity_poly.entity_id
_entity_poly.type
_entity_poly.pdbx_seq_one_letter_code
_entity_poly.pdbx_strand_id
1 'polypeptide(L)' 'MKETAFEKLLNDSGMKRNVIAERMGLTRSGFYRKQKKPKERFDGDEMAKLAEVIGVDPQKVLAAILIS' A
#
# COMPACT_ATOMS: atom_id res chain seq x y z
N MET A 1 -10.32 4.91 -14.88
CA MET A 1 -10.05 5.65 -13.62
C MET A 1 -8.63 6.13 -13.68
N LYS A 2 -8.35 7.35 -13.19
CA LYS A 2 -6.98 7.84 -13.07
C LYS A 2 -6.36 7.11 -11.87
N GLU A 3 -5.19 6.51 -12.09
CA GLU A 3 -4.44 5.82 -11.04
C GLU A 3 -4.06 6.80 -9.93
N THR A 4 -4.25 6.41 -8.66
CA THR A 4 -3.83 7.24 -7.52
C THR A 4 -2.32 7.14 -7.30
N ALA A 5 -1.73 8.09 -6.57
CA ALA A 5 -0.30 8.02 -6.25
C ALA A 5 0.08 6.75 -5.47
N PHE A 6 -0.83 6.27 -4.61
CA PHE A 6 -0.66 5.03 -3.88
C PHE A 6 -0.73 3.81 -4.80
N GLU A 7 -1.66 3.78 -5.76
CA GLU A 7 -1.73 2.70 -6.75
C GLU A 7 -0.48 2.63 -7.63
N LYS A 8 0.03 3.80 -8.02
CA LYS A 8 1.29 3.93 -8.76
C LYS A 8 2.47 3.41 -7.94
N LEU A 9 2.57 3.78 -6.67
CA LEU A 9 3.61 3.25 -5.77
C LEU A 9 3.58 1.72 -5.70
N LEU A 10 2.39 1.13 -5.58
CA LEU A 10 2.23 -0.33 -5.59
C LEU A 10 2.61 -0.96 -6.93
N ASN A 11 2.35 -0.28 -8.06
CA ASN A 11 2.76 -0.74 -9.38
C ASN A 11 4.29 -0.67 -9.56
N ASP A 12 4.89 0.44 -9.17
CA ASP A 12 6.33 0.69 -9.28
C ASP A 12 7.16 -0.28 -8.41
N SER A 13 6.55 -0.85 -7.37
CA SER A 13 7.19 -1.93 -6.58
C SER A 13 7.48 -3.21 -7.38
N GLY A 14 6.84 -3.40 -8.54
CA GLY A 14 6.92 -4.63 -9.32
C GLY A 14 6.27 -5.85 -8.65
N MET A 15 5.69 -5.69 -7.46
CA MET A 15 5.07 -6.78 -6.71
C MET A 15 3.59 -6.95 -7.07
N LYS A 16 3.16 -8.20 -7.18
CA LYS A 16 1.75 -8.53 -7.35
C LYS A 16 1.00 -8.25 -6.03
N ARG A 17 -0.21 -7.66 -6.12
CA ARG A 17 -1.01 -7.27 -4.95
C ARG A 17 -1.34 -8.44 -4.01
N ASN A 18 -1.49 -9.65 -4.54
CA ASN A 18 -1.69 -10.84 -3.71
C ASN A 18 -0.45 -11.18 -2.86
N VAL A 19 0.76 -11.00 -3.41
CA VAL A 19 2.02 -11.22 -2.69
C VAL A 19 2.21 -10.14 -1.61
N ILE A 20 1.90 -8.88 -1.92
CA ILE A 20 1.93 -7.79 -0.93
C ILE A 20 0.95 -8.10 0.21
N ALA A 21 -0.29 -8.48 -0.11
CA ALA A 21 -1.30 -8.83 0.89
C ALA A 21 -0.83 -9.98 1.80
N GLU A 22 -0.30 -11.05 1.22
CA GLU A 22 0.24 -12.20 1.96
C GLU A 22 1.38 -11.81 2.91
N ARG A 23 2.36 -11.03 2.43
CA ARG A 23 3.47 -10.53 3.28
C ARG A 23 3.01 -9.55 4.36
N MET A 24 1.94 -8.81 4.10
CA MET A 24 1.28 -7.97 5.10
C MET A 24 0.51 -8.78 6.14
N GLY A 25 0.29 -10.09 5.94
CA GLY A 25 -0.56 -10.92 6.80
C GLY A 25 -2.06 -10.67 6.57
N LEU A 26 -2.43 -10.20 5.38
CA LEU A 26 -3.79 -9.82 5.01
C LEU A 26 -4.34 -10.77 3.93
N THR A 27 -5.66 -10.95 3.92
CA THR A 27 -6.33 -11.55 2.77
C THR A 27 -6.27 -10.60 1.57
N ARG A 28 -6.35 -11.15 0.36
CA ARG A 28 -6.41 -10.35 -0.88
C ARG A 28 -7.53 -9.31 -0.85
N SER A 29 -8.71 -9.69 -0.36
CA SER A 29 -9.87 -8.79 -0.23
C SER A 29 -9.67 -7.74 0.87
N GLY A 30 -9.02 -8.09 1.97
CA GLY A 30 -8.63 -7.17 3.04
C GLY A 30 -7.69 -6.08 2.52
N PHE A 31 -6.63 -6.48 1.80
CA PHE A 31 -5.70 -5.52 1.20
C PHE A 31 -6.39 -4.63 0.15
N TYR A 32 -7.23 -5.19 -0.72
CA TYR A 32 -7.98 -4.41 -1.71
C TYR A 32 -8.90 -3.36 -1.07
N ARG A 33 -9.55 -3.71 0.06
CA ARG A 33 -10.34 -2.76 0.84
C ARG A 33 -9.48 -1.61 1.37
N LYS A 34 -8.28 -1.89 1.89
CA LYS A 34 -7.35 -0.85 2.34
C LYS A 34 -6.87 0.03 1.18
N GLN A 35 -6.49 -0.58 0.06
CA GLN A 35 -6.06 0.14 -1.16
C GLN A 35 -7.11 1.12 -1.68
N LYS A 36 -8.41 0.81 -1.61
CA LYS A 36 -9.47 1.73 -2.06
C LYS A 36 -9.60 2.99 -1.22
N LYS A 37 -9.18 2.95 0.05
CA LYS A 37 -9.30 4.05 1.01
C LYS A 37 -8.08 4.09 1.93
N PRO A 38 -6.89 4.37 1.38
CA PRO A 38 -5.66 4.14 2.12
C PRO A 38 -5.52 5.09 3.32
N LYS A 39 -5.97 6.34 3.19
CA LYS A 39 -5.99 7.34 4.28
C LYS A 39 -6.80 6.91 5.51
N GLU A 40 -7.92 6.22 5.29
CA GLU A 40 -8.85 5.83 6.35
C GLU A 40 -8.50 4.46 6.95
N ARG A 41 -7.69 3.66 6.25
CA ARG A 41 -7.59 2.21 6.51
C ARG A 41 -6.19 1.68 6.73
N PHE A 42 -5.14 2.41 6.41
CA PHE A 42 -3.79 2.10 6.84
C PHE A 42 -3.48 2.89 8.11
N ASP A 43 -3.03 2.20 9.15
CA ASP A 43 -2.41 2.83 10.31
C ASP A 43 -0.90 2.99 10.11
N GLY A 44 -0.23 3.67 11.05
CA GLY A 44 1.21 3.95 10.96
C GLY A 44 2.09 2.69 10.89
N ASP A 45 1.74 1.65 11.65
CA ASP A 45 2.49 0.39 11.70
C ASP A 45 2.32 -0.38 10.39
N GLU A 46 1.11 -0.39 9.83
CA GLU A 46 0.84 -0.97 8.53
C GLU A 46 1.52 -0.22 7.39
N MET A 47 1.66 1.11 7.47
CA MET A 47 2.42 1.89 6.49
C MET A 47 3.91 1.55 6.54
N ALA A 48 4.48 1.44 7.74
CA ALA A 48 5.87 1.05 7.94
C ALA A 48 6.14 -0.36 7.40
N LYS A 49 5.28 -1.32 7.77
CA LYS A 49 5.34 -2.70 7.25
C LYS A 49 5.18 -2.76 5.74
N LEU A 50 4.26 -1.97 5.16
CA LEU A 50 4.09 -1.92 3.71
C LEU A 50 5.35 -1.40 3.02
N ALA A 51 5.98 -0.36 3.58
CA ALA A 51 7.26 0.17 3.09
C ALA A 51 8.36 -0.90 3.10
N GLU A 52 8.49 -1.65 4.19
CA GLU A 52 9.42 -2.79 4.26
C GLU A 52 9.11 -3.85 3.20
N VAL A 53 7.84 -4.22 3.04
CA VAL A 53 7.40 -5.25 2.08
C VAL A 53 7.73 -4.88 0.65
N ILE A 54 7.52 -3.62 0.26
CA ILE A 54 7.75 -3.14 -1.11
C ILE A 54 9.13 -2.51 -1.31
N GLY A 55 9.97 -2.46 -0.26
CA GLY A 55 11.35 -1.99 -0.32
C GLY A 55 11.49 -0.48 -0.55
N VAL A 56 10.63 0.34 0.06
CA VAL A 56 10.68 1.81 -0.05
C VAL A 56 10.72 2.48 1.31
N ASP A 57 11.05 3.77 1.34
CA ASP A 57 10.99 4.59 2.54
C ASP A 57 9.53 4.75 3.04
N PRO A 58 9.24 4.52 4.34
CA PRO A 58 7.92 4.79 4.94
C PRO A 58 7.35 6.17 4.63
N GLN A 59 8.19 7.21 4.51
CA GLN A 59 7.77 8.55 4.12
C GLN A 59 7.20 8.61 2.70
N LYS A 60 7.70 7.77 1.77
CA LYS A 60 7.13 7.67 0.42
C LYS A 60 5.75 7.02 0.44
N VAL A 61 5.55 6.03 1.29
CA VAL A 61 4.22 5.41 1.49
C VAL A 61 3.26 6.45 2.05
N LEU A 62 3.64 7.14 3.13
CA LEU A 62 2.80 8.18 3.74
C LEU A 62 2.45 9.28 2.73
N ALA A 63 3.43 9.82 2.01
CA ALA A 63 3.20 10.86 1.01
C ALA A 63 2.23 10.39 -0.08
N ALA A 64 2.42 9.17 -0.61
CA ALA A 64 1.55 8.60 -1.63
C ALA A 64 0.11 8.41 -1.11
N ILE A 65 -0.06 7.99 0.14
CA ILE A 65 -1.37 7.87 0.79
C ILE A 65 -2.03 9.24 0.96
N LEU A 66 -1.31 10.27 1.39
CA LEU A 66 -1.86 11.61 1.66
C LEU A 66 -2.31 12.36 0.40
N ILE A 67 -1.70 12.11 -0.75
CA ILE A 67 -2.07 12.74 -2.02
C ILE A 67 -3.03 11.91 -2.88
N SER A 68 -3.38 10.69 -2.43
CA SER A 68 -4.40 9.81 -3.04
C SER A 68 -5.78 10.04 -2.46
#